data_AF-W9GT28-F1
#
_entry.id   AF-W9GT28-F1
#
_cell.length_a   1.000
_cell.length_b   1.000
_cell.length_c   1.000
_cell.angle_alpha   90.00
_cell.angle_beta   90.00
_cell.angle_gamma   90.00
#
_symmetry.space_group_name_H-M   'P 1'
#
loop_
_entity.id
_entity.type
_entity.pdbx_description
1 polymer ?
#
loop_
_entity_poly.entity_id
_entity_poly.type
_entity_poly.pdbx_seq_one_letter_code
_entity_poly.pdbx_strand_id
1 'polypeptide(L)'
;MMYVLDAMEDEQLTRPERIVLISPMIGVTAFARFAGLAGLPAIFPAFAKASWLSVLPEFNPFKYNSFPINGARQSHLLTAALQQKIAARASDNRLAELPPIITFQSVMDFTVSTRAIVTALYAHLPANGSELVLFDVNRNTKFGPLLSSASDTMLTRILPDPPRRFRTTIITNASPDSPDVVERVVEAGAATESVRDLELSYPIDVYSLSHVAIPFPTTDSLYGLHPDPADDFGINLGALAARGERGALIVSMDSLLRMSSNPFFPYLIGRIEEKLMSD
;
A
#
# COMPACT_ATOMS: atom_id res chain seq x y z
N MET A 1 10.88 0.34 -8.99
CA MET A 1 10.35 -0.14 -10.29
C MET A 1 10.93 0.61 -11.47
N MET A 2 10.78 1.95 -11.58
CA MET A 2 11.33 2.71 -12.72
C MET A 2 12.82 2.42 -12.98
N TYR A 3 13.65 2.53 -11.93
CA TYR A 3 15.08 2.18 -11.97
C TYR A 3 15.36 0.81 -12.58
N VAL A 4 14.54 -0.21 -12.26
CA VAL A 4 14.74 -1.57 -12.78
C VAL A 4 14.49 -1.62 -14.28
N LEU A 5 13.45 -0.94 -14.75
CA LEU A 5 13.16 -0.84 -16.18
C LEU A 5 14.27 -0.08 -16.92
N ASP A 6 14.86 0.94 -16.29
CA ASP A 6 16.00 1.68 -16.84
C ASP A 6 17.27 0.80 -16.88
N ALA A 7 17.55 0.03 -15.83
CA ALA A 7 18.71 -0.88 -15.77
C ALA A 7 18.63 -2.08 -16.73
N MET A 8 17.46 -2.35 -17.31
CA MET A 8 17.31 -3.30 -18.42
C MET A 8 17.79 -2.74 -19.76
N GLU A 9 17.98 -1.41 -19.85
CA GLU A 9 18.37 -0.69 -21.07
C GLU A 9 19.79 -0.15 -20.97
N ASP A 10 20.24 0.20 -19.76
CA ASP A 10 21.56 0.78 -19.51
C ASP A 10 22.45 -0.22 -18.74
N GLU A 11 23.50 -0.70 -19.41
CA GLU A 11 24.48 -1.61 -18.84
C GLU A 11 25.33 -0.97 -17.72
N GLN A 12 25.33 0.36 -17.59
CA GLN A 12 26.00 1.07 -16.50
C GLN A 12 25.23 0.98 -15.18
N LEU A 13 23.94 0.62 -15.22
CA LEU A 13 23.10 0.49 -14.03
C LEU A 13 23.10 -0.95 -13.52
N THR A 14 23.37 -1.11 -12.22
CA THR A 14 23.33 -2.43 -11.57
C THR A 14 21.90 -2.98 -11.55
N ARG A 15 21.73 -4.18 -12.12
CA ARG A 15 20.44 -4.89 -12.10
C ARG A 15 20.23 -5.56 -10.73
N PRO A 16 19.09 -5.33 -10.07
CA PRO A 16 18.78 -6.02 -8.81
C PRO A 16 18.38 -7.47 -9.08
N GLU A 17 18.67 -8.36 -8.14
CA GLU A 17 18.29 -9.79 -8.20
C GLU A 17 16.86 -10.03 -7.70
N ARG A 18 16.34 -9.15 -6.84
CA ARG A 18 15.02 -9.22 -6.22
C ARG A 18 14.44 -7.81 -6.10
N ILE A 19 13.12 -7.70 -6.16
CA ILE A 19 12.42 -6.41 -5.95
C ILE A 19 11.39 -6.57 -4.85
N VAL A 20 11.52 -5.76 -3.80
CA VAL A 20 10.52 -5.62 -2.75
C VAL A 20 9.78 -4.30 -2.95
N LEU A 21 8.47 -4.37 -3.10
CA LEU A 21 7.59 -3.22 -3.23
C LEU A 21 6.66 -3.14 -2.02
N ILE A 22 6.69 -2.00 -1.32
CA ILE A 22 5.76 -1.72 -0.23
C ILE A 22 4.84 -0.61 -0.69
N SER A 23 3.54 -0.89 -0.77
CA SER A 23 2.52 0.07 -1.21
C SER A 23 2.86 0.81 -2.51
N PRO A 24 3.27 0.11 -3.60
CA PRO A 24 3.88 0.78 -4.74
C PRO A 24 2.87 1.60 -5.54
N MET A 25 3.19 2.86 -5.81
CA MET A 25 2.41 3.77 -6.63
C MET A 25 2.48 3.44 -8.15
N ILE A 26 2.14 2.20 -8.51
CA ILE A 26 2.02 1.73 -9.91
C ILE A 26 0.81 2.36 -10.59
N GLY A 27 -0.23 2.71 -9.83
CA GLY A 27 -1.39 3.45 -10.32
C GLY A 27 -1.98 4.35 -9.25
N VAL A 28 -2.26 5.59 -9.65
CA VAL A 28 -3.03 6.57 -8.87
C VAL A 28 -4.45 6.65 -9.39
N THR A 29 -5.39 7.17 -8.59
CA THR A 29 -6.78 7.33 -9.02
C THR A 29 -6.90 8.20 -10.27
N ALA A 30 -7.90 7.94 -11.11
CA ALA A 30 -8.12 8.69 -12.36
C ALA A 30 -8.34 10.19 -12.13
N PHE A 31 -8.74 10.61 -10.92
CA PHE A 31 -8.91 12.02 -10.57
C PHE A 31 -7.58 12.78 -10.48
N ALA A 32 -6.47 12.10 -10.19
CA ALA A 32 -5.14 12.71 -10.14
C ALA A 32 -4.73 13.39 -11.46
N ARG A 33 -5.27 12.94 -12.61
CA ARG A 33 -5.03 13.56 -13.93
C ARG A 33 -5.55 15.01 -14.01
N PHE A 34 -6.56 15.35 -13.22
CA PHE A 34 -7.16 16.68 -13.20
C PHE A 34 -6.57 17.59 -12.14
N ALA A 35 -5.70 17.09 -11.25
CA ALA A 35 -5.06 17.89 -10.21
C ALA A 35 -4.32 19.10 -10.81
N GLY A 36 -3.68 18.95 -11.97
CA GLY A 36 -3.01 20.05 -12.66
C GLY A 36 -3.94 21.17 -13.14
N LEU A 37 -5.19 20.85 -13.51
CA LEU A 37 -6.17 21.87 -13.93
C LEU A 37 -6.71 22.67 -12.74
N ALA A 38 -6.79 22.05 -11.56
CA ALA A 38 -7.18 22.73 -10.34
C ALA A 38 -6.21 23.87 -9.94
N GLY A 39 -4.97 23.83 -10.46
CA GLY A 39 -3.94 24.85 -10.20
C GLY A 39 -3.97 26.07 -11.12
N LEU A 40 -4.75 26.05 -12.20
CA LEU A 40 -4.80 27.16 -13.17
C LEU A 40 -5.18 28.53 -12.56
N PRO A 41 -6.10 28.62 -11.58
CA PRO A 41 -6.42 29.91 -10.96
C PRO A 41 -5.22 30.55 -10.24
N ALA A 42 -4.24 29.77 -9.77
CA ALA A 42 -3.12 30.25 -8.97
C ALA A 42 -2.14 31.19 -9.71
N ILE A 43 -2.28 31.33 -11.04
CA ILE A 43 -1.53 32.31 -11.85
C ILE A 43 -1.83 33.74 -11.38
N PHE A 44 -3.04 33.97 -10.86
CA PHE A 44 -3.43 35.25 -10.28
C PHE A 44 -3.09 35.27 -8.78
N PRO A 45 -2.35 36.27 -8.27
CA PRO A 45 -1.92 36.31 -6.86
C PRO A 45 -3.04 36.17 -5.84
N ALA A 46 -4.23 36.72 -6.14
CA ALA A 46 -5.42 36.60 -5.30
C ALA A 46 -5.86 35.14 -5.06
N PHE A 47 -5.45 34.21 -5.92
CA PHE A 47 -5.81 32.80 -5.90
C PHE A 47 -4.60 31.90 -5.63
N ALA A 48 -3.51 32.40 -5.05
CA ALA A 48 -2.31 31.60 -4.75
C ALA A 48 -2.61 30.31 -3.95
N LYS A 49 -3.66 30.30 -3.12
CA LYS A 49 -4.14 29.10 -2.40
C LYS A 49 -4.55 27.95 -3.33
N ALA A 50 -4.95 28.25 -4.57
CA ALA A 50 -5.27 27.25 -5.58
C ALA A 50 -4.04 26.46 -6.06
N SER A 51 -2.82 26.77 -5.63
CA SER A 51 -1.63 25.93 -5.88
C SER A 51 -1.55 24.70 -4.96
N TRP A 52 -2.45 24.57 -4.00
CA TRP A 52 -2.49 23.52 -2.98
C TRP A 52 -3.75 22.67 -3.13
N LEU A 53 -3.60 21.34 -3.03
CA LEU A 53 -4.75 20.44 -2.88
C LEU A 53 -5.29 20.49 -1.46
N SER A 54 -4.39 20.62 -0.48
CA SER A 54 -4.70 20.80 0.92
C SER A 54 -3.61 21.63 1.59
N VAL A 55 -4.02 22.50 2.50
CA VAL A 55 -3.13 23.20 3.43
C VAL A 55 -3.58 22.81 4.83
N LEU A 56 -2.73 22.06 5.53
CA LEU A 56 -3.03 21.50 6.84
C LEU A 56 -1.95 21.92 7.84
N PRO A 57 -2.25 21.96 9.16
CA PRO A 57 -1.22 22.10 10.17
C PRO A 57 -0.18 20.99 10.03
N GLU A 58 1.10 21.35 10.12
CA GLU A 58 2.18 20.38 10.07
C GLU A 58 2.43 19.82 11.47
N PHE A 59 2.14 18.53 11.64
CA PHE A 59 2.29 17.83 12.93
C PHE A 59 3.14 16.56 12.83
N ASN A 60 3.40 16.07 11.61
CA ASN A 60 4.22 14.89 11.38
C ASN A 60 5.67 15.33 11.09
N PRO A 61 6.66 14.93 11.91
CA PRO A 61 8.04 15.41 11.78
C PRO A 61 8.74 14.93 10.51
N PHE A 62 8.29 13.84 9.90
CA PHE A 62 8.93 13.21 8.74
C PHE A 62 8.11 13.28 7.45
N LYS A 63 6.94 13.92 7.49
CA LYS A 63 6.03 13.99 6.33
C LYS A 63 5.24 15.28 6.29
N TYR A 64 5.22 15.91 5.12
CA TYR A 64 4.32 17.03 4.84
C TYR A 64 2.85 16.57 4.84
N ASN A 65 2.02 17.26 5.61
CA ASN A 65 0.58 17.07 5.68
C ASN A 65 -0.12 17.89 4.59
N SER A 66 0.39 19.09 4.32
CA SER A 66 -0.03 19.91 3.18
C SER A 66 0.48 19.30 1.87
N PHE A 67 -0.37 19.27 0.85
CA PHE A 67 -0.01 18.66 -0.43
C PHE A 67 -0.18 19.64 -1.61
N PRO A 68 0.91 20.01 -2.30
CA PRO A 68 0.85 20.93 -3.43
C PRO A 68 0.32 20.24 -4.69
N ILE A 69 -0.36 21.01 -5.55
CA ILE A 69 -0.84 20.51 -6.86
C ILE A 69 0.31 20.02 -7.73
N ASN A 70 1.46 20.70 -7.68
CA ASN A 70 2.63 20.25 -8.43
C ASN A 70 3.07 18.84 -8.00
N GLY A 71 3.05 18.54 -6.70
CA GLY A 71 3.36 17.19 -6.19
C GLY A 71 2.44 16.13 -6.79
N ALA A 72 1.12 16.37 -6.74
CA ALA A 72 0.13 15.48 -7.35
C ALA A 72 0.34 15.30 -8.87
N ARG A 73 0.66 16.38 -9.58
CA ARG A 73 0.96 16.32 -11.02
C ARG A 73 2.21 15.50 -11.31
N GLN A 74 3.30 15.71 -10.58
CA GLN A 74 4.53 14.94 -10.77
C GLN A 74 4.33 13.45 -10.45
N SER A 75 3.63 13.13 -9.36
CA SER A 75 3.25 11.75 -9.03
C SER A 75 2.45 11.11 -10.17
N HIS A 76 1.45 11.82 -10.71
CA HIS A 76 0.67 11.33 -11.85
C HIS A 76 1.52 11.08 -13.10
N LEU A 77 2.38 12.04 -13.47
CA LEU A 77 3.24 11.91 -14.65
C LEU A 77 4.23 10.76 -14.52
N LEU A 78 4.86 10.61 -13.33
CA LEU A 78 5.78 9.52 -13.06
C LEU A 78 5.08 8.16 -13.15
N THR A 79 3.91 8.03 -12.54
CA THR A 79 3.11 6.80 -12.60
C THR A 79 2.65 6.48 -14.02
N ALA A 80 2.24 7.49 -14.80
CA ALA A 80 1.86 7.31 -16.20
C ALA A 80 3.05 6.85 -17.07
N ALA A 81 4.21 7.49 -16.91
CA ALA A 81 5.43 7.11 -17.60
C ALA A 81 5.87 5.67 -17.23
N LEU A 82 5.73 5.31 -15.94
CA LEU A 82 6.02 3.96 -15.47
C LEU A 82 5.11 2.92 -16.13
N GLN A 83 3.79 3.15 -16.16
CA GLN A 83 2.84 2.25 -16.81
C GLN A 83 3.12 2.12 -18.32
N GLN A 84 3.44 3.22 -19.00
CA GLN A 84 3.81 3.20 -20.42
C GLN A 84 5.07 2.36 -20.65
N LYS A 85 6.11 2.52 -19.82
CA LYS A 85 7.32 1.69 -19.91
C LYS A 85 7.02 0.21 -19.67
N ILE A 86 6.21 -0.12 -18.65
CA ILE A 86 5.83 -1.52 -18.40
C ILE A 86 5.08 -2.09 -19.61
N ALA A 87 4.10 -1.36 -20.15
CA ALA A 87 3.31 -1.81 -21.30
C ALA A 87 4.16 -2.02 -22.56
N ALA A 88 5.09 -1.10 -22.86
CA ALA A 88 6.01 -1.24 -23.99
C ALA A 88 6.95 -2.44 -23.82
N ARG A 89 7.46 -2.68 -22.61
CA ARG A 89 8.32 -3.84 -22.33
C ARG A 89 7.52 -5.15 -22.33
N ALA A 90 6.24 -5.10 -21.97
CA ALA A 90 5.34 -6.24 -22.05
C ALA A 90 5.08 -6.65 -23.50
N SER A 91 4.86 -5.69 -24.40
CA SER A 91 4.62 -5.98 -25.84
C SER A 91 5.83 -6.63 -26.51
N ASP A 92 7.04 -6.26 -26.07
CA ASP A 92 8.29 -6.82 -26.60
C ASP A 92 8.72 -8.11 -25.89
N ASN A 93 7.89 -8.64 -24.97
CA ASN A 93 8.18 -9.80 -24.11
C ASN A 93 9.47 -9.67 -23.26
N ARG A 94 9.95 -8.44 -23.07
CA ARG A 94 11.19 -8.15 -22.31
C ARG A 94 10.99 -8.15 -20.80
N LEU A 95 9.74 -8.12 -20.32
CA LEU A 95 9.45 -8.31 -18.89
C LEU A 95 9.85 -9.71 -18.38
N ALA A 96 10.14 -10.66 -19.27
CA ALA A 96 10.73 -11.94 -18.91
C ALA A 96 12.11 -11.79 -18.25
N GLU A 97 12.84 -10.71 -18.54
CA GLU A 97 14.15 -10.40 -17.96
C GLU A 97 14.05 -9.79 -16.54
N LEU A 98 12.85 -9.51 -16.05
CA LEU A 98 12.69 -8.92 -14.72
C LEU A 98 12.99 -9.94 -13.62
N PRO A 99 13.68 -9.51 -12.55
CA PRO A 99 13.82 -10.32 -11.36
C PRO A 99 12.44 -10.56 -10.70
N PRO A 100 12.32 -11.58 -9.82
CA PRO A 100 11.11 -11.81 -9.06
C PRO A 100 10.72 -10.59 -8.21
N ILE A 101 9.43 -10.25 -8.23
CA ILE A 101 8.86 -9.11 -7.48
C ILE A 101 8.00 -9.62 -6.34
N ILE A 102 8.23 -9.15 -5.12
CA ILE A 102 7.28 -9.28 -4.01
C ILE A 102 6.66 -7.91 -3.70
N THR A 103 5.33 -7.84 -3.66
CA THR A 103 4.60 -6.62 -3.33
C THR A 103 3.73 -6.83 -2.10
N PHE A 104 3.77 -5.87 -1.18
CA PHE A 104 2.90 -5.78 0.00
C PHE A 104 1.94 -4.61 -0.17
N GLN A 105 0.63 -4.86 -0.08
CA GLN A 105 -0.39 -3.85 -0.30
C GLN A 105 -1.61 -4.08 0.59
N SER A 106 -2.23 -3.02 1.09
CA SER A 106 -3.54 -3.11 1.75
C SER A 106 -4.65 -3.13 0.70
N VAL A 107 -5.67 -3.97 0.93
CA VAL A 107 -6.86 -4.03 0.07
C VAL A 107 -7.65 -2.72 0.11
N MET A 108 -7.72 -2.09 1.28
CA MET A 108 -8.38 -0.80 1.50
C MET A 108 -7.36 0.34 1.44
N ASP A 109 -6.90 0.66 0.24
CA ASP A 109 -6.05 1.83 0.01
C ASP A 109 -6.81 2.93 -0.74
N PHE A 110 -6.81 4.13 -0.16
CA PHE A 110 -7.45 5.31 -0.71
C PHE A 110 -6.64 5.99 -1.83
N THR A 111 -5.31 5.85 -1.86
CA THR A 111 -4.45 6.64 -2.76
C THR A 111 -3.75 5.81 -3.83
N VAL A 112 -3.37 4.56 -3.53
CA VAL A 112 -2.80 3.65 -4.52
C VAL A 112 -3.87 2.64 -4.94
N SER A 113 -3.99 2.44 -6.25
CA SER A 113 -4.94 1.47 -6.78
C SER A 113 -4.34 0.07 -6.78
N THR A 114 -4.78 -0.78 -5.84
CA THR A 114 -4.40 -2.21 -5.82
C THR A 114 -4.75 -2.90 -7.15
N ARG A 115 -5.87 -2.51 -7.77
CA ARG A 115 -6.24 -2.99 -9.11
C ARG A 115 -5.18 -2.63 -10.16
N ALA A 116 -4.62 -1.42 -10.12
CA ALA A 116 -3.58 -1.03 -11.06
C ALA A 116 -2.28 -1.82 -10.87
N ILE A 117 -1.92 -2.19 -9.64
CA ILE A 117 -0.80 -3.11 -9.38
C ILE A 117 -1.04 -4.45 -10.11
N VAL A 118 -2.26 -4.98 -10.02
CA VAL A 118 -2.61 -6.23 -10.70
C VAL A 118 -2.60 -6.06 -12.21
N THR A 119 -3.36 -5.10 -12.75
CA THR A 119 -3.58 -4.99 -14.20
C THR A 119 -2.41 -4.40 -14.96
N ALA A 120 -1.65 -3.46 -14.37
CA ALA A 120 -0.58 -2.74 -15.04
C ALA A 120 0.82 -3.31 -14.73
N LEU A 121 0.96 -4.21 -13.76
CA LEU A 121 2.23 -4.88 -13.46
C LEU A 121 2.07 -6.41 -13.48
N TYR A 122 1.37 -7.00 -12.51
CA TYR A 122 1.35 -8.46 -12.31
C TYR A 122 0.74 -9.25 -13.48
N ALA A 123 -0.24 -8.68 -14.20
CA ALA A 123 -0.81 -9.30 -15.39
C ALA A 123 0.22 -9.50 -16.52
N HIS A 124 1.28 -8.69 -16.53
CA HIS A 124 2.32 -8.74 -17.56
C HIS A 124 3.56 -9.54 -17.13
N LEU A 125 3.68 -9.87 -15.83
CA LEU A 125 4.87 -10.55 -15.32
C LEU A 125 4.96 -12.01 -15.80
N PRO A 126 6.19 -12.50 -16.08
CA PRO A 126 6.43 -13.93 -16.28
C PRO A 126 6.09 -14.76 -15.05
N ALA A 127 5.99 -16.08 -15.23
CA ALA A 127 5.96 -17.02 -14.12
C ALA A 127 7.38 -17.17 -13.53
N ASN A 128 7.91 -16.10 -12.94
CA ASN A 128 9.28 -16.00 -12.39
C ASN A 128 9.30 -16.07 -10.85
N GLY A 129 8.23 -16.54 -10.22
CA GLY A 129 8.15 -16.58 -8.74
C GLY A 129 7.77 -15.25 -8.08
N SER A 130 7.29 -14.27 -8.85
CA SER A 130 6.70 -13.05 -8.31
C SER A 130 5.47 -13.34 -7.44
N GLU A 131 5.26 -12.51 -6.44
CA GLU A 131 4.26 -12.68 -5.39
C GLU A 131 3.57 -11.37 -5.03
N LEU A 132 2.24 -11.40 -4.91
CA LEU A 132 1.43 -10.29 -4.41
C LEU A 132 0.83 -10.66 -3.06
N VAL A 133 1.26 -9.97 -2.01
CA VAL A 133 0.76 -10.08 -0.63
C VAL A 133 -0.24 -8.95 -0.37
N LEU A 134 -1.48 -9.34 -0.04
CA LEU A 134 -2.57 -8.43 0.26
C LEU A 134 -2.99 -8.54 1.72
N PHE A 135 -3.04 -7.42 2.42
CA PHE A 135 -3.64 -7.33 3.76
C PHE A 135 -5.13 -6.98 3.63
N ASP A 136 -5.99 -7.90 4.05
CA ASP A 136 -7.44 -7.75 3.99
C ASP A 136 -7.97 -6.88 5.15
N VAL A 137 -9.25 -6.51 5.05
CA VAL A 137 -9.98 -5.88 6.15
C VAL A 137 -10.20 -6.87 7.29
N ASN A 138 -10.37 -6.35 8.51
CA ASN A 138 -10.82 -7.17 9.63
C ASN A 138 -12.27 -7.58 9.39
N ARG A 139 -12.49 -8.86 9.07
CA ARG A 139 -13.81 -9.43 8.79
C ARG A 139 -14.53 -9.88 10.05
N ASN A 140 -14.01 -9.54 11.24
CA ASN A 140 -14.66 -9.90 12.48
C ASN A 140 -16.09 -9.33 12.55
N THR A 141 -17.08 -10.14 12.96
CA THR A 141 -18.51 -9.80 12.98
C THR A 141 -18.84 -8.54 13.77
N LYS A 142 -17.98 -8.16 14.72
CA LYS A 142 -18.08 -6.87 15.46
C LYS A 142 -18.01 -5.64 14.56
N PHE A 143 -17.28 -5.71 13.45
CA PHE A 143 -17.15 -4.62 12.48
C PHE A 143 -18.10 -4.75 11.28
N GLY A 144 -18.69 -5.92 11.05
CA GLY A 144 -19.54 -6.20 9.88
C GLY A 144 -20.56 -5.11 9.56
N PRO A 145 -21.38 -4.63 10.51
CA PRO A 145 -22.37 -3.57 10.26
C PRO A 145 -21.76 -2.19 9.94
N LEU A 146 -20.51 -1.96 10.29
CA LEU A 146 -19.78 -0.70 10.08
C LEU A 146 -18.97 -0.71 8.78
N LEU A 147 -18.76 -1.88 8.18
CA LEU A 147 -18.03 -2.03 6.93
C LEU A 147 -18.97 -1.80 5.73
N SER A 148 -18.42 -1.16 4.69
CA SER A 148 -19.17 -0.95 3.46
C SER A 148 -19.30 -2.27 2.68
N SER A 149 -20.42 -2.47 1.97
CA SER A 149 -20.59 -3.61 1.06
C SER A 149 -19.53 -3.67 -0.07
N ALA A 150 -18.89 -2.52 -0.36
CA ALA A 150 -17.76 -2.46 -1.28
C ALA A 150 -16.50 -3.16 -0.74
N SER A 151 -16.30 -3.16 0.59
CA SER A 151 -15.18 -3.83 1.27
C SER A 151 -15.29 -5.36 1.16
N ASP A 152 -16.51 -5.91 1.14
CA ASP A 152 -16.73 -7.36 1.05
C ASP A 152 -16.41 -7.96 -0.30
N THR A 153 -16.63 -7.20 -1.38
CA THR A 153 -16.38 -7.65 -2.76
C THR A 153 -15.06 -7.13 -3.33
N MET A 154 -14.23 -6.49 -2.51
CA MET A 154 -13.03 -5.79 -2.98
C MET A 154 -11.98 -6.77 -3.54
N LEU A 155 -11.73 -7.89 -2.84
CA LEU A 155 -10.74 -8.89 -3.26
C LEU A 155 -11.08 -9.52 -4.62
N THR A 156 -12.35 -9.91 -4.83
CA THR A 156 -12.82 -10.50 -6.09
C THR A 156 -12.82 -9.51 -7.25
N ARG A 157 -12.84 -8.20 -6.96
CA ARG A 157 -12.71 -7.14 -7.98
C ARG A 157 -11.27 -6.80 -8.32
N ILE A 158 -10.33 -7.04 -7.40
CA ILE A 158 -8.91 -6.70 -7.57
C ILE A 158 -8.19 -7.82 -8.31
N LEU A 159 -8.40 -9.07 -7.88
CA LEU A 159 -7.65 -10.22 -8.39
C LEU A 159 -8.43 -10.91 -9.52
N PRO A 160 -7.79 -11.26 -10.65
CA PRO A 160 -8.41 -12.15 -11.64
C PRO A 160 -8.64 -13.53 -11.03
N ASP A 161 -9.55 -14.32 -11.60
CA ASP A 161 -9.73 -15.72 -11.18
C ASP A 161 -8.46 -16.53 -11.44
N PRO A 162 -8.12 -17.51 -10.56
CA PRO A 162 -7.01 -18.41 -10.81
C PRO A 162 -7.31 -19.37 -11.99
N PRO A 163 -6.28 -19.91 -12.67
CA PRO A 163 -4.86 -19.83 -12.35
C PRO A 163 -4.18 -18.52 -12.75
N ARG A 164 -3.31 -18.00 -11.88
CA ARG A 164 -2.54 -16.75 -12.07
C ARG A 164 -1.06 -17.05 -12.33
N ARG A 165 -0.34 -16.17 -13.03
CA ARG A 165 1.11 -16.34 -13.29
C ARG A 165 2.01 -16.03 -12.09
N PHE A 166 1.43 -15.55 -11.01
CA PHE A 166 2.12 -15.11 -9.81
C PHE A 166 1.44 -15.69 -8.58
N ARG A 167 2.21 -15.86 -7.50
CA ARG A 167 1.68 -16.28 -6.20
C ARG A 167 0.84 -15.16 -5.61
N THR A 168 -0.35 -15.50 -5.12
CA THR A 168 -1.18 -14.56 -4.37
C THR A 168 -1.27 -15.01 -2.93
N THR A 169 -1.02 -14.09 -2.02
CA THR A 169 -1.10 -14.32 -0.59
C THR A 169 -2.05 -13.29 0.02
N ILE A 170 -3.05 -13.75 0.78
CA ILE A 170 -4.02 -12.89 1.46
C ILE A 170 -3.89 -13.12 2.95
N ILE A 171 -3.60 -12.05 3.70
CA ILE A 171 -3.55 -12.03 5.16
C ILE A 171 -4.92 -11.56 5.66
N THR A 172 -5.67 -12.45 6.29
CA THR A 172 -7.06 -12.22 6.69
C THR A 172 -7.43 -13.02 7.93
N ASN A 173 -8.61 -12.75 8.51
CA ASN A 173 -9.11 -13.52 9.65
C ASN A 173 -9.34 -15.00 9.27
N ALA A 174 -9.08 -15.92 10.21
CA ALA A 174 -9.37 -17.34 10.07
C ALA A 174 -10.86 -17.60 9.81
N SER A 175 -11.72 -16.88 10.53
CA SER A 175 -13.17 -16.89 10.38
C SER A 175 -13.76 -15.52 10.78
N PRO A 176 -15.00 -15.20 10.38
CA PRO A 176 -15.66 -13.96 10.79
C PRO A 176 -15.83 -13.80 12.30
N ASP A 177 -15.73 -14.86 13.10
CA ASP A 177 -15.92 -14.78 14.55
C ASP A 177 -14.60 -14.90 15.33
N SER A 178 -13.48 -15.07 14.64
CA SER A 178 -12.15 -15.21 15.25
C SER A 178 -11.26 -13.99 14.98
N PRO A 179 -10.50 -13.51 15.98
CA PRO A 179 -9.42 -12.56 15.74
C PRO A 179 -8.17 -13.22 15.16
N ASP A 180 -8.08 -14.55 15.12
CA ASP A 180 -6.92 -15.27 14.60
C ASP A 180 -6.70 -14.98 13.12
N VAL A 181 -5.45 -14.91 12.71
CA VAL A 181 -5.05 -14.53 11.36
C VAL A 181 -4.42 -15.69 10.63
N VAL A 182 -4.85 -15.88 9.39
CA VAL A 182 -4.33 -16.89 8.48
C VAL A 182 -3.73 -16.20 7.25
N GLU A 183 -2.78 -16.88 6.62
CA GLU A 183 -2.48 -16.63 5.21
C GLU A 183 -3.26 -17.61 4.33
N ARG A 184 -3.87 -17.07 3.29
CA ARG A 184 -4.49 -17.81 2.20
C ARG A 184 -3.64 -17.66 0.97
N VAL A 185 -3.18 -18.77 0.41
CA VAL A 185 -2.19 -18.79 -0.66
C VAL A 185 -2.77 -19.49 -1.88
N VAL A 186 -2.65 -18.84 -3.03
CA VAL A 186 -2.83 -19.47 -4.33
C VAL A 186 -1.50 -19.40 -5.07
N GLU A 187 -0.89 -20.56 -5.30
CA GLU A 187 0.39 -20.65 -6.00
C GLU A 187 0.26 -20.28 -7.48
N ALA A 188 1.36 -19.83 -8.08
CA ALA A 188 1.40 -19.52 -9.51
C ALA A 188 1.03 -20.77 -10.33
N GLY A 189 0.07 -20.64 -11.24
CA GLY A 189 -0.46 -21.73 -12.06
C GLY A 189 -1.47 -22.64 -11.36
N ALA A 190 -1.66 -22.50 -10.04
CA ALA A 190 -2.62 -23.31 -9.29
C ALA A 190 -4.01 -22.68 -9.29
N ALA A 191 -5.04 -23.54 -9.14
CA ALA A 191 -6.43 -23.13 -8.93
C ALA A 191 -6.88 -23.27 -7.47
N THR A 192 -6.16 -24.07 -6.68
CA THR A 192 -6.50 -24.39 -5.30
C THR A 192 -5.86 -23.41 -4.33
N GLU A 193 -6.65 -22.97 -3.36
CA GLU A 193 -6.18 -22.20 -2.20
C GLU A 193 -5.67 -23.15 -1.11
N SER A 194 -4.52 -22.82 -0.51
CA SER A 194 -4.06 -23.40 0.75
C SER A 194 -4.15 -22.35 1.86
N VAL A 195 -4.34 -22.81 3.10
CA VAL A 195 -4.49 -21.94 4.27
C VAL A 195 -3.48 -22.36 5.33
N ARG A 196 -2.78 -21.39 5.91
CA ARG A 196 -1.82 -21.59 7.00
C ARG A 196 -2.11 -20.59 8.12
N ASP A 197 -2.14 -21.08 9.36
CA ASP A 197 -2.24 -20.24 10.56
C ASP A 197 -0.92 -19.47 10.77
N LEU A 198 -1.02 -18.20 11.13
CA LEU A 198 0.15 -17.34 11.36
C LEU A 198 0.51 -17.14 12.82
N GLU A 199 -0.29 -17.67 13.77
CA GLU A 199 -0.17 -17.41 15.20
C GLU A 199 -0.20 -15.90 15.52
N LEU A 200 -0.86 -15.13 14.65
CA LEU A 200 -1.07 -13.69 14.78
C LEU A 200 -2.55 -13.42 15.07
N SER A 201 -2.80 -12.29 15.73
CA SER A 201 -4.15 -11.85 16.05
C SER A 201 -4.42 -10.48 15.41
N TYR A 202 -5.57 -10.34 14.77
CA TYR A 202 -6.07 -9.09 14.22
C TYR A 202 -6.58 -8.23 15.39
N PRO A 203 -5.97 -7.06 15.66
CA PRO A 203 -6.38 -6.25 16.80
C PRO A 203 -7.85 -5.82 16.73
N ILE A 204 -8.53 -5.83 17.88
CA ILE A 204 -9.99 -5.59 17.98
C ILE A 204 -10.39 -4.15 17.65
N ASP A 205 -9.46 -3.21 17.74
CA ASP A 205 -9.62 -1.79 17.45
C ASP A 205 -9.19 -1.42 16.03
N VAL A 206 -8.80 -2.42 15.22
CA VAL A 206 -8.30 -2.22 13.86
C VAL A 206 -9.21 -2.91 12.86
N TYR A 207 -9.75 -2.14 11.92
CA TYR A 207 -10.64 -2.66 10.87
C TYR A 207 -9.97 -2.77 9.49
N SER A 208 -8.89 -2.04 9.23
CA SER A 208 -8.10 -2.14 7.99
C SER A 208 -6.73 -1.48 8.14
N LEU A 209 -5.77 -1.92 7.33
CA LEU A 209 -4.48 -1.24 7.21
C LEU A 209 -4.53 -0.11 6.18
N SER A 210 -3.76 0.94 6.42
CA SER A 210 -3.45 1.93 5.39
C SER A 210 -2.15 1.56 4.68
N HIS A 211 -1.95 2.03 3.46
CA HIS A 211 -0.69 1.87 2.74
C HIS A 211 0.51 2.51 3.45
N VAL A 212 0.26 3.56 4.24
CA VAL A 212 1.28 4.22 5.07
C VAL A 212 1.68 3.33 6.24
N ALA A 213 0.80 2.44 6.69
CA ALA A 213 1.00 1.63 7.88
C ALA A 213 1.89 0.40 7.64
N ILE A 214 1.87 -0.13 6.41
CA ILE A 214 2.56 -1.37 6.04
C ILE A 214 4.02 -1.46 6.51
N PRO A 215 4.87 -0.42 6.35
CA PRO A 215 6.29 -0.51 6.67
C PRO A 215 6.63 -0.29 8.15
N PHE A 216 5.68 0.05 9.02
CA PHE A 216 5.99 0.40 10.41
C PHE A 216 5.52 -0.70 11.38
N PRO A 217 6.36 -1.17 12.32
CA PRO A 217 5.93 -2.07 13.37
C PRO A 217 4.98 -1.37 14.35
N THR A 218 4.21 -2.16 15.10
CA THR A 218 3.37 -1.63 16.20
C THR A 218 4.18 -1.03 17.34
N THR A 219 5.48 -1.34 17.43
CA THR A 219 6.42 -0.80 18.41
C THR A 219 7.16 0.45 17.95
N ASP A 220 6.91 0.92 16.73
CA ASP A 220 7.51 2.16 16.22
C ASP A 220 7.19 3.33 17.15
N SER A 221 8.19 4.13 17.51
CA SER A 221 8.05 5.23 18.46
C SER A 221 7.05 6.29 18.00
N LEU A 222 7.02 6.60 16.70
CA LEU A 222 6.15 7.64 16.16
C LEU A 222 4.80 7.09 15.68
N TYR A 223 4.81 5.96 14.96
CA TYR A 223 3.64 5.42 14.25
C TYR A 223 3.05 4.15 14.91
N GLY A 224 3.70 3.60 15.92
CA GLY A 224 3.28 2.40 16.62
C GLY A 224 2.04 2.60 17.48
N LEU A 225 1.22 1.55 17.59
CA LEU A 225 0.14 1.47 18.59
C LEU A 225 0.69 1.28 20.01
N HIS A 226 1.88 0.68 20.12
CA HIS A 226 2.55 0.32 21.37
C HIS A 226 4.04 0.72 21.31
N PRO A 227 4.34 2.02 21.19
CA PRO A 227 5.70 2.53 20.97
C PRO A 227 6.65 2.06 22.07
N ASP A 228 7.86 1.66 21.66
CA ASP A 228 8.94 1.32 22.59
C ASP A 228 9.45 2.59 23.30
N PRO A 229 9.42 2.69 24.64
CA PRO A 229 9.88 3.86 25.37
C PRO A 229 11.39 4.14 25.24
N ALA A 230 12.19 3.21 24.70
CA ALA A 230 13.61 3.44 24.45
C ALA A 230 13.89 4.36 23.24
N ASP A 231 12.92 4.50 22.32
CA ASP A 231 12.99 5.37 21.16
C ASP A 231 11.92 6.47 21.31
N ASP A 232 12.32 7.73 21.45
CA ASP A 232 11.42 8.83 21.79
C ASP A 232 11.63 10.04 20.87
N PHE A 233 10.62 10.31 20.02
CA PHE A 233 10.54 11.51 19.19
C PHE A 233 9.77 12.67 19.85
N GLY A 234 9.36 12.51 21.11
CA GLY A 234 8.57 13.48 21.89
C GLY A 234 7.08 13.46 21.58
N ILE A 235 6.64 12.66 20.60
CA ILE A 235 5.23 12.47 20.25
C ILE A 235 5.01 11.07 19.66
N ASN A 236 3.95 10.41 20.11
CA ASN A 236 3.57 9.08 19.64
C ASN A 236 2.26 9.19 18.87
N LEU A 237 2.34 9.51 17.58
CA LEU A 237 1.16 9.75 16.73
C LEU A 237 0.28 8.50 16.61
N GLY A 238 0.88 7.31 16.49
CA GLY A 238 0.15 6.04 16.36
C GLY A 238 -0.61 5.62 17.62
N ALA A 239 -0.12 6.01 18.80
CA ALA A 239 -0.74 5.70 20.09
C ALA A 239 -1.64 6.84 20.63
N LEU A 240 -1.81 7.93 19.87
CA LEU A 240 -2.54 9.10 20.31
C LEU A 240 -4.06 8.84 20.36
N ALA A 241 -4.56 8.46 21.54
CA ALA A 241 -6.00 8.35 21.80
C ALA A 241 -6.62 9.73 22.08
N ALA A 242 -6.68 10.60 21.06
CA ALA A 242 -7.28 11.92 21.19
C ALA A 242 -8.79 11.82 21.48
N ARG A 243 -9.22 12.26 22.67
CA ARG A 243 -10.63 12.38 23.05
C ARG A 243 -10.94 13.84 23.35
N GLY A 244 -11.91 14.40 22.67
CA GLY A 244 -12.30 15.80 22.84
C GLY A 244 -13.46 16.20 21.95
N GLU A 245 -13.89 17.46 22.09
CA GLU A 245 -14.96 18.02 21.29
C GLU A 245 -14.49 18.41 19.88
N ARG A 246 -15.42 18.32 18.92
CA ARG A 246 -15.15 18.75 17.53
C ARG A 246 -14.74 20.23 17.51
N GLY A 247 -13.57 20.51 16.93
CA GLY A 247 -13.02 21.87 16.80
C GLY A 247 -12.04 22.29 17.91
N ALA A 248 -11.81 21.45 18.93
CA ALA A 248 -10.80 21.73 19.97
C ALA A 248 -9.36 21.57 19.45
N LEU A 249 -9.13 20.62 18.53
CA LEU A 249 -7.85 20.42 17.86
C LEU A 249 -7.87 21.08 16.48
N ILE A 250 -6.74 21.69 16.11
CA ILE A 250 -6.52 22.24 14.76
C ILE A 250 -6.38 21.09 13.73
N VAL A 251 -5.92 19.92 14.19
CA VAL A 251 -5.78 18.70 13.38
C VAL A 251 -7.09 17.91 13.42
N SER A 252 -7.51 17.37 12.27
CA SER A 252 -8.72 16.56 12.20
C SER A 252 -8.55 15.21 12.90
N MET A 253 -9.58 14.78 13.62
CA MET A 253 -9.57 13.49 14.30
C MET A 253 -9.42 12.32 13.32
N ASP A 254 -9.96 12.45 12.10
CA ASP A 254 -9.79 11.48 11.01
C ASP A 254 -8.31 11.28 10.61
N SER A 255 -7.48 12.33 10.72
CA SER A 255 -6.05 12.22 10.42
C SER A 255 -5.27 11.51 11.52
N LEU A 256 -5.71 11.67 12.78
CA LEU A 256 -5.08 11.07 13.96
C LEU A 256 -5.50 9.60 14.16
N LEU A 257 -6.73 9.25 13.79
CA LEU A 257 -7.27 7.88 13.91
C LEU A 257 -6.89 6.98 12.74
N ARG A 258 -6.22 7.52 11.70
CA ARG A 258 -5.81 6.72 10.56
C ARG A 258 -4.69 5.77 10.97
N MET A 259 -4.88 4.48 10.71
CA MET A 259 -3.88 3.45 10.99
C MET A 259 -2.52 3.79 10.38
N SER A 260 -1.47 3.74 11.20
CA SER A 260 -0.10 4.13 10.85
C SER A 260 0.96 3.07 11.14
N SER A 261 0.60 1.94 11.77
CA SER A 261 1.48 0.78 11.94
C SER A 261 0.81 -0.54 11.56
N ASN A 262 1.62 -1.57 11.33
CA ASN A 262 1.21 -2.86 10.83
C ASN A 262 1.32 -3.94 11.93
N PRO A 263 0.20 -4.48 12.45
CA PRO A 263 0.22 -5.60 13.41
C PRO A 263 0.78 -6.89 12.79
N PHE A 264 0.85 -6.98 11.46
CA PHE A 264 1.43 -8.09 10.72
C PHE A 264 2.85 -7.78 10.23
N PHE A 265 3.53 -6.81 10.86
CA PHE A 265 4.92 -6.48 10.52
C PHE A 265 5.89 -7.68 10.66
N PRO A 266 5.78 -8.55 11.70
CA PRO A 266 6.63 -9.75 11.77
C PRO A 266 6.48 -10.67 10.55
N TYR A 267 5.26 -10.81 10.03
CA TYR A 267 5.01 -11.54 8.79
C TYR A 267 5.71 -10.91 7.59
N LEU A 268 5.60 -9.58 7.45
CA LEU A 268 6.21 -8.85 6.34
C LEU A 268 7.73 -9.03 6.31
N ILE A 269 8.40 -8.86 7.45
CA ILE A 269 9.86 -9.02 7.54
C ILE A 269 10.26 -10.48 7.28
N GLY A 270 9.62 -11.44 7.93
CA GLY A 270 9.92 -12.86 7.71
C GLY A 270 9.74 -13.28 6.25
N ARG A 271 8.72 -12.73 5.56
CA ARG A 271 8.51 -13.00 4.13
C ARG A 271 9.55 -12.33 3.24
N ILE A 272 10.01 -11.13 3.58
CA ILE A 272 11.12 -10.47 2.86
C ILE A 272 12.41 -11.29 3.03
N GLU A 273 12.75 -11.68 4.25
CA GLU A 273 13.94 -12.47 4.56
C GLU A 273 13.92 -13.81 3.81
N GLU A 274 12.81 -14.53 3.82
CA GLU A 274 12.65 -15.77 3.06
C GLU A 274 12.95 -15.56 1.57
N LYS A 275 12.45 -14.46 0.97
CA LYS A 275 12.69 -14.15 -0.44
C LYS A 275 14.11 -13.70 -0.75
N LEU A 276 14.81 -13.13 0.22
CA LEU A 276 16.21 -12.75 0.07
C LEU A 276 17.16 -13.94 0.27
N MET A 277 16.76 -14.95 1.05
CA MET A 277 17.54 -16.17 1.30
C MET A 277 17.26 -17.32 0.34
N SER A 278 16.17 -17.23 -0.42
CA SER A 278 15.88 -18.22 -1.47
C SER A 278 16.80 -17.95 -2.67
N ASP A 279 17.75 -18.83 -2.95
CA ASP A 279 18.56 -18.82 -4.19
C ASP A 279 17.74 -19.34 -5.39
#